data_AF-A0A6A6NUQ0-F1
#
_entry.id   AF-A0A6A6NUQ0-F1
#
_cell.length_a   1.000
_cell.length_b   1.000
_cell.length_c   1.000
_cell.angle_alpha   90.00
_cell.angle_beta   90.00
_cell.angle_gamma   90.00
#
_symmetry.space_group_name_H-M   'P 1'
#
loop_
_entity.id
_entity.type
_entity.pdbx_description
1 polymer ?
#
loop_
_entity_poly.entity_id
_entity_poly.type
_entity_poly.pdbx_seq_one_letter_code
_entity_poly.pdbx_strand_id
1 'polypeptide(L)'
;MSTAVYLAAGCYMHRLAVEERVVPVTARTVHRLVLACLRVAMKALEDLRYPQARFAGVGGVREKELRVLEISLCYLTDFELQVSEEMLGRKTRALWQAAQHAAAWRARVPDELNLKLPVRRKGG
;
A
#
# COMPACT_ATOMS: atom_id res chain seq x y z
N MET A 1 4.15 6.85 -14.99
CA MET A 1 3.70 7.11 -13.61
C MET A 1 4.81 7.86 -12.90
N SER A 2 4.46 9.00 -12.34
CA SER A 2 5.33 9.92 -11.59
C SER A 2 5.67 9.36 -10.20
N THR A 3 6.72 9.90 -9.59
CA THR A 3 7.14 9.56 -8.23
C THR A 3 6.03 9.80 -7.21
N ALA A 4 5.22 10.85 -7.39
CA ALA A 4 4.13 11.20 -6.49
C ALA A 4 3.10 10.05 -6.36
N VAL A 5 2.80 9.35 -7.46
CA VAL A 5 1.88 8.20 -7.44
C VAL A 5 2.40 7.06 -6.57
N TYR A 6 3.69 6.74 -6.67
CA TYR A 6 4.29 5.68 -5.85
C TYR A 6 4.30 6.05 -4.36
N LEU A 7 4.63 7.31 -4.04
CA LEU A 7 4.61 7.80 -2.67
C LEU A 7 3.19 7.81 -2.08
N ALA A 8 2.20 8.27 -2.84
CA ALA A 8 0.80 8.29 -2.40
C ALA A 8 0.25 6.87 -2.22
N ALA A 9 0.55 5.96 -3.15
CA ALA A 9 0.20 4.54 -3.01
C ALA A 9 0.82 3.94 -1.74
N GLY A 10 2.08 4.27 -1.44
CA GLY A 10 2.74 3.90 -0.18
C GLY A 10 2.01 4.43 1.06
N CYS A 11 1.57 5.69 1.02
CA CYS A 11 0.80 6.30 2.11
C CYS A 11 -0.56 5.62 2.31
N TYR A 12 -1.28 5.29 1.23
CA TYR A 12 -2.55 4.55 1.32
C TYR A 12 -2.35 3.15 1.89
N MET A 13 -1.30 2.44 1.45
CA MET A 13 -0.96 1.15 2.03
C MET A 13 -0.62 1.26 3.52
N HIS A 14 0.17 2.25 3.93
CA HIS A 14 0.51 2.46 5.34
C HIS A 14 -0.73 2.74 6.19
N ARG A 15 -1.61 3.62 5.72
CA ARG A 15 -2.89 3.93 6.37
C ARG A 15 -3.72 2.67 6.59
N LEU A 16 -3.97 1.90 5.54
CA LEU A 16 -4.83 0.71 5.60
C LEU A 16 -4.21 -0.47 6.37
N ALA A 17 -2.89 -0.64 6.30
CA ALA A 17 -2.20 -1.79 6.89
C ALA A 17 -1.74 -1.55 8.33
N VAL A 18 -1.30 -0.33 8.67
CA VAL A 18 -0.61 -0.03 9.92
C VAL A 18 -1.46 0.85 10.83
N GLU A 19 -1.99 1.95 10.30
CA GLU A 19 -2.77 2.93 11.09
C GLU A 19 -4.15 2.37 11.43
N GLU A 20 -4.94 2.00 10.43
CA GLU A 20 -6.32 1.54 10.60
C GLU A 20 -6.42 0.00 10.74
N ARG A 21 -5.40 -0.73 10.28
CA ARG A 21 -5.30 -2.20 10.33
C ARG A 21 -6.51 -2.93 9.72
N VAL A 22 -7.18 -2.31 8.75
CA VAL A 22 -8.37 -2.85 8.07
C VAL A 22 -7.99 -3.96 7.09
N VAL A 23 -6.82 -3.83 6.45
CA VAL A 23 -6.35 -4.82 5.46
C VAL A 23 -5.11 -5.55 5.97
N PRO A 24 -5.19 -6.87 6.24
CA PRO A 24 -4.02 -7.64 6.62
C PRO A 24 -3.09 -7.82 5.41
N VAL A 25 -1.85 -7.36 5.55
CA VAL A 25 -0.81 -7.53 4.52
C VAL A 25 -0.21 -8.93 4.65
N THR A 26 -0.55 -9.79 3.69
CA THR A 26 -0.08 -11.17 3.59
C THR A 26 0.42 -11.43 2.17
N ALA A 27 1.18 -12.51 1.96
CA ALA A 27 1.65 -12.90 0.62
C ALA A 27 0.52 -13.06 -0.42
N ARG A 28 -0.72 -13.32 0.03
CA ARG A 28 -1.89 -13.47 -0.86
C ARG A 28 -2.65 -12.16 -1.14
N THR A 29 -2.50 -11.16 -0.28
CA THR A 29 -3.25 -9.89 -0.36
C THR A 29 -2.41 -8.73 -0.88
N VAL A 30 -1.09 -8.76 -0.63
CA VAL A 30 -0.18 -7.65 -0.93
C VAL A 30 -0.18 -7.25 -2.41
N HIS A 31 -0.19 -8.21 -3.33
CA HIS A 31 -0.20 -7.93 -4.76
C HIS A 31 -1.43 -7.11 -5.17
N ARG A 32 -2.61 -7.54 -4.73
CA ARG A 32 -3.88 -6.88 -5.05
C ARG A 32 -3.99 -5.51 -4.38
N LEU A 33 -3.48 -5.39 -3.16
CA LEU A 33 -3.44 -4.13 -2.42
C LEU A 33 -2.54 -3.10 -3.13
N VAL A 34 -1.30 -3.48 -3.47
CA VAL A 34 -0.36 -2.60 -4.19
C VAL A 34 -0.95 -2.17 -5.52
N LEU A 35 -1.52 -3.11 -6.28
CA LEU A 35 -2.12 -2.83 -7.58
C LEU A 35 -3.30 -1.85 -7.47
N ALA A 36 -4.17 -2.03 -6.47
CA ALA A 36 -5.28 -1.12 -6.20
C ALA A 36 -4.77 0.28 -5.83
N CYS A 37 -3.83 0.37 -4.89
CA CYS A 37 -3.26 1.65 -4.42
C CYS A 37 -2.62 2.43 -5.57
N LEU A 38 -1.81 1.78 -6.41
CA LEU A 38 -1.18 2.41 -7.58
C LEU A 38 -2.23 2.91 -8.58
N ARG A 39 -3.26 2.09 -8.85
CA ARG A 39 -4.30 2.44 -9.82
C ARG A 39 -5.11 3.66 -9.37
N VAL A 40 -5.53 3.67 -8.12
CA VAL A 40 -6.33 4.78 -7.55
C VAL A 40 -5.47 6.04 -7.39
N ALA A 41 -4.23 5.91 -6.89
CA ALA A 41 -3.31 7.05 -6.76
C ALA A 41 -3.03 7.71 -8.13
N MET A 42 -2.84 6.93 -9.19
CA MET A 42 -2.70 7.47 -10.55
C MET A 42 -3.93 8.26 -11.00
N LYS A 43 -5.14 7.73 -10.75
CA LYS A 43 -6.37 8.42 -11.12
C LYS A 43 -6.60 9.71 -10.34
N ALA A 44 -6.11 9.77 -9.09
CA ALA A 44 -6.25 10.91 -8.21
C ALA A 44 -5.23 12.02 -8.49
N LEU A 45 -4.01 11.67 -8.89
CA LEU A 45 -2.89 12.61 -8.96
C LEU A 45 -2.44 12.95 -10.39
N GLU A 46 -2.66 12.07 -11.37
CA GLU A 46 -2.23 12.30 -12.74
C GLU A 46 -3.40 12.70 -13.64
N ASP A 47 -3.20 13.75 -14.44
CA ASP A 47 -4.15 14.17 -15.48
C ASP A 47 -4.23 13.11 -16.59
N LEU A 48 -3.07 12.54 -16.96
CA LEU A 48 -2.96 11.48 -17.95
C LEU A 48 -2.85 10.12 -17.28
N ARG A 49 -3.82 9.24 -17.54
CA ARG A 49 -3.91 7.91 -16.95
C ARG A 49 -3.88 6.82 -18.02
N TYR A 50 -3.22 5.69 -17.72
CA TYR A 50 -3.29 4.55 -18.62
C TYR A 50 -4.72 3.98 -18.70
N PRO A 51 -5.14 3.46 -19.88
CA PRO A 51 -6.38 2.72 -20.03
C PRO A 51 -6.48 1.57 -19.03
N GLN A 52 -7.71 1.25 -18.62
CA GLN A 52 -7.98 0.17 -17.66
C GLN A 52 -7.40 -1.16 -18.13
N ALA A 53 -7.61 -1.51 -19.41
CA ALA A 53 -7.10 -2.71 -20.05
C ALA A 53 -5.58 -2.84 -19.95
N ARG A 54 -4.85 -1.77 -20.23
CA ARG A 54 -3.37 -1.77 -20.17
C ARG A 54 -2.88 -1.99 -18.75
N PHE A 55 -3.48 -1.31 -17.78
CA PHE A 55 -3.08 -1.44 -16.38
C PHE A 55 -3.41 -2.84 -15.82
N ALA A 56 -4.58 -3.39 -16.18
CA ALA A 56 -4.98 -4.74 -15.81
C ALA A 56 -4.07 -5.81 -16.43
N GLY A 57 -3.69 -5.64 -17.70
CA GLY A 57 -2.77 -6.53 -18.40
C GLY A 57 -1.38 -6.57 -17.77
N VAL A 58 -0.81 -5.41 -17.43
CA VAL A 58 0.48 -5.34 -16.71
C VAL A 58 0.36 -5.91 -15.29
N GLY A 59 -0.77 -5.67 -14.62
CA GLY A 59 -1.06 -6.20 -13.29
C GLY A 59 -1.46 -7.67 -13.26
N GLY A 60 -1.55 -8.36 -14.39
CA GLY A 60 -1.94 -9.77 -14.47
C GLY A 60 -3.35 -10.08 -13.94
N VAL A 61 -4.27 -9.11 -13.99
CA VAL A 61 -5.66 -9.25 -13.52
C VAL A 61 -6.66 -8.96 -14.62
N ARG A 62 -7.90 -9.40 -14.45
CA ARG A 62 -8.97 -9.04 -15.38
C ARG A 62 -9.39 -7.59 -15.15
N GLU A 63 -9.86 -6.89 -16.19
CA GLU A 63 -10.32 -5.49 -16.04
C GLU A 63 -11.45 -5.32 -15.02
N LYS A 64 -12.40 -6.28 -15.00
CA LYS A 64 -13.49 -6.31 -14.01
C LYS A 64 -12.96 -6.43 -12.58
N GLU A 65 -11.94 -7.25 -12.40
CA GLU A 65 -11.30 -7.46 -11.10
C GLU A 65 -10.54 -6.22 -10.65
N LEU A 66 -9.79 -5.57 -11.56
CA LEU A 66 -9.15 -4.29 -11.27
C LEU A 66 -10.18 -3.23 -10.88
N ARG A 67 -11.34 -3.17 -11.55
CA ARG A 67 -12.42 -2.24 -11.19
C ARG A 67 -12.94 -2.49 -9.78
N VAL A 68 -13.15 -3.75 -9.39
CA VAL A 68 -13.58 -4.09 -8.03
C VAL A 68 -12.52 -3.67 -7.01
N LEU A 69 -11.24 -3.94 -7.29
CA LEU A 69 -10.13 -3.55 -6.42
C LEU A 69 -10.07 -2.04 -6.20
N GLU A 70 -10.28 -1.24 -7.24
CA GLU A 70 -10.33 0.22 -7.13
C GLU A 70 -11.49 0.68 -6.25
N ILE A 71 -12.69 0.17 -6.50
CA ILE A 71 -13.88 0.53 -5.72
C ILE A 71 -13.68 0.17 -4.25
N SER A 72 -13.19 -1.05 -3.97
CA SER A 72 -12.88 -1.49 -2.61
C SER A 72 -11.88 -0.57 -1.93
N LEU A 73 -10.82 -0.14 -2.62
CA LEU A 73 -9.85 0.78 -2.04
C LEU A 73 -10.46 2.14 -1.73
N CYS A 74 -11.28 2.68 -2.64
CA CYS A 74 -11.95 3.96 -2.40
C CYS A 74 -12.85 3.91 -1.16
N TYR A 75 -13.62 2.83 -0.97
CA TYR A 75 -14.41 2.65 0.25
C TYR A 75 -13.56 2.46 1.51
N LEU A 76 -12.48 1.68 1.41
CA LEU A 76 -11.57 1.45 2.54
C LEU A 76 -10.85 2.72 2.98
N THR A 77 -10.66 3.68 2.08
CA THR A 77 -10.03 4.99 2.36
C THR A 77 -11.04 6.09 2.61
N ASP A 78 -12.33 5.76 2.68
CA ASP A 78 -13.45 6.70 2.78
C ASP A 78 -13.40 7.85 1.75
N PHE A 79 -12.89 7.53 0.55
CA PHE A 79 -12.65 8.47 -0.55
C PHE A 79 -11.70 9.65 -0.21
N GLU A 80 -11.00 9.59 0.93
CA GLU A 80 -9.98 10.57 1.34
C GLU A 80 -8.66 10.33 0.59
N LEU A 81 -8.66 10.65 -0.70
CA LEU A 81 -7.53 10.47 -1.63
C LEU A 81 -6.77 11.77 -1.90
N GLN A 82 -7.13 12.86 -1.23
CA GLN A 82 -6.45 14.14 -1.41
C GLN A 82 -5.07 14.09 -0.74
N VAL A 83 -4.03 14.32 -1.52
CA VAL A 83 -2.65 14.36 -1.03
C VAL A 83 -2.08 15.73 -1.34
N SER A 84 -1.79 16.52 -0.31
CA SER A 84 -1.00 17.74 -0.48
C SER A 84 0.49 17.40 -0.53
N GLU A 85 1.28 18.22 -1.22
CA GLU A 85 2.73 18.06 -1.29
C GLU A 85 3.36 18.04 0.11
N GLU A 86 2.89 18.93 1.00
CA GLU A 86 3.35 18.98 2.37
C GLU A 86 2.99 17.71 3.16
N MET A 87 1.76 17.21 3.03
CA MET A 87 1.34 15.96 3.66
C MET A 87 2.18 14.79 3.17
N LEU A 88 2.41 14.70 1.85
CA LEU A 88 3.22 13.64 1.26
C LEU A 88 4.65 13.68 1.75
N GLY A 89 5.26 14.86 1.81
CA GLY A 89 6.61 15.06 2.35
C GLY A 89 6.72 14.61 3.81
N ARG A 90 5.75 15.00 4.65
CA ARG A 90 5.70 14.59 6.07
C ARG A 90 5.55 13.07 6.22
N LYS A 91 4.56 12.46 5.53
CA LYS A 91 4.30 11.02 5.61
C LYS A 91 5.48 10.19 5.08
N THR A 92 6.09 10.61 3.97
CA THR A 92 7.25 9.92 3.39
C THR A 92 8.46 9.99 4.32
N ARG A 93 8.71 11.14 4.95
CA ARG A 93 9.81 11.30 5.92
C ARG A 93 9.59 10.42 7.16
N ALA A 94 8.36 10.36 7.67
CA ALA A 94 8.01 9.48 8.79
C ALA A 94 8.22 8.00 8.45
N LEU A 95 7.78 7.57 7.26
CA LEU A 95 8.02 6.21 6.76
C LEU A 95 9.51 5.90 6.65
N TRP A 96 10.31 6.85 6.14
CA TRP A 96 11.75 6.69 5.99
C TRP A 96 12.45 6.55 7.36
N GLN A 97 12.08 7.37 8.34
CA GLN A 97 12.58 7.27 9.71
C GLN A 97 12.22 5.93 10.35
N ALA A 98 10.97 5.48 10.20
CA ALA A 98 10.53 4.18 10.69
C ALA A 98 11.32 3.03 10.04
N ALA A 99 11.59 3.12 8.74
CA ALA A 99 12.40 2.13 8.02
C ALA A 99 13.85 2.10 8.52
N GLN A 100 14.47 3.26 8.76
CA GLN A 100 15.81 3.34 9.34
C GLN A 100 15.88 2.74 10.75
N HIS A 101 14.90 3.05 11.59
CA HIS A 101 14.82 2.49 12.93
C HIS A 101 14.68 0.96 12.88
N ALA A 102 13.83 0.45 11.98
CA ALA A 102 13.67 -0.99 11.78
C ALA A 102 14.94 -1.66 11.22
N ALA A 103 15.66 -1.02 10.29
CA ALA A 103 16.90 -1.53 9.72
C ALA A 103 18.04 -1.55 10.75
N ALA A 104 18.19 -0.47 11.52
CA ALA A 104 19.15 -0.39 12.62
C ALA A 104 18.83 -1.42 13.71
N TRP A 105 17.54 -1.67 13.98
CA TRP A 105 17.12 -2.73 14.90
C TRP A 105 17.45 -4.12 14.35
N ARG A 106 17.12 -4.41 13.08
CA ARG A 106 17.48 -5.69 12.42
C ARG A 106 18.97 -5.95 12.40
N ALA A 107 19.80 -4.94 12.13
CA ALA A 107 21.26 -5.08 12.14
C ALA A 107 21.83 -5.41 13.54
N ARG A 108 21.06 -5.18 14.61
CA ARG A 108 21.43 -5.49 16.00
C ARG A 108 20.86 -6.82 16.49
N VAL A 109 19.98 -7.46 15.73
CA VAL A 109 19.41 -8.77 16.08
C VAL A 109 20.35 -9.86 15.58
N PRO A 110 20.87 -10.74 16.45
CA PRO A 110 21.64 -11.91 16.01
C PRO A 110 20.79 -12.81 15.13
N ASP A 111 21.37 -13.41 14.08
CA ASP A 111 20.67 -14.33 13.16
C ASP A 111 20.01 -15.53 13.89
N GLU A 112 20.43 -15.83 15.11
CA GLU A 112 19.86 -16.87 15.98
C GLU A 112 18.50 -16.50 16.58
N LEU A 113 18.10 -15.22 16.57
CA LEU A 113 16.85 -14.76 17.16
C LEU A 113 15.67 -15.05 16.22
N ASN A 114 15.30 -16.33 16.13
CA ASN A 114 14.17 -16.80 15.35
C ASN A 114 12.86 -16.43 16.04
N LEU A 115 12.47 -15.15 15.92
CA LEU A 115 11.20 -14.59 16.38
C LEU A 115 10.05 -15.27 15.62
N LYS A 116 9.64 -16.45 16.09
CA LYS A 116 8.37 -17.06 15.70
C LYS A 116 7.27 -16.10 16.12
N LEU A 117 6.80 -15.30 15.16
CA LEU A 117 5.62 -14.46 15.35
C LEU A 117 4.50 -15.36 15.88
N PRO A 118 3.86 -15.03 17.01
CA PRO A 118 2.82 -15.86 17.57
C PRO A 118 1.73 -16.03 16.53
N VAL A 119 1.54 -17.28 16.08
CA VAL A 119 0.49 -17.64 15.13
C VAL A 119 -0.82 -17.33 15.83
N ARG A 120 -1.51 -16.28 15.37
CA ARG A 120 -2.84 -15.91 15.86
C ARG A 120 -3.76 -17.11 15.65
N ARG A 121 -4.05 -17.86 16.73
CA ARG A 121 -5.04 -18.95 16.73
C ARG A 121 -6.35 -18.38 16.19
N LYS A 122 -6.82 -18.90 15.06
CA LYS A 122 -8.21 -18.69 14.65
C LYS A 122 -9.08 -19.33 15.73
N GLY A 123 -9.81 -18.50 16.49
CA GLY A 123 -10.91 -18.98 17.31
C GLY A 123 -11.95 -19.62 16.39
N GLY A 124 -12.33 -20.85 16.74
CA GLY A 124 -13.53 -21.51 16.21
C GLY A 124 -14.78 -20.95 16.86
#